data_AF-A0A937N8X0-F1
#
_entry.id   AF-A0A937N8X0-F1
#
_cell.length_a   1.000
_cell.length_b   1.000
_cell.length_c   1.000
_cell.angle_alpha   90.00
_cell.angle_beta   90.00
_cell.angle_gamma   90.00
#
_symmetry.space_group_name_H-M   'P 1'
#
loop_
_entity.id
_entity.type
_entity.pdbx_description
1 polymer ?
#
loop_
_entity_poly.entity_id
_entity_poly.type
_entity_poly.pdbx_seq_one_letter_code
_entity_poly.pdbx_strand_id
1 'polypeptide(L)'
;MTQRFNRTACDKHSLTRPEAERVFDLPAEYLDKHAIAHFQYDRLAFLFLRYNSIPAGSDVQCLVGPVKSLRENWLPVKNPAFTINGHKVIFPCQLETEQYIEFDGQGDARLFDREGVQIGTVKPIGAVPTLKPGPNEITFSSDASAKFSNRAEVTVIRFGEEGKGKE
;
A
#
# COMPACT_ATOMS: atom_id res chain seq x y z
N MET A 1 -4.88 33.88 -30.34
CA MET A 1 -4.17 34.17 -29.07
C MET A 1 -3.75 32.82 -28.49
N THR A 2 -2.47 32.49 -28.63
CA THR A 2 -1.93 31.17 -28.28
C THR A 2 -1.59 31.15 -26.80
N GLN A 3 -2.28 30.34 -25.99
CA GLN A 3 -1.90 30.12 -24.61
C GLN A 3 -1.12 28.80 -24.49
N ARG A 4 0.17 28.93 -24.20
CA ARG A 4 1.05 27.84 -23.79
C ARG A 4 0.63 27.37 -22.40
N PHE A 5 0.37 26.08 -22.25
CA PHE A 5 0.26 25.46 -20.92
C PHE A 5 1.64 24.96 -20.49
N ASN A 6 2.16 25.54 -19.41
CA ASN A 6 3.33 25.04 -18.70
C ASN A 6 2.99 23.67 -18.10
N ARG A 7 3.84 22.66 -18.38
CA ARG A 7 3.78 21.35 -17.73
C ARG A 7 4.21 21.50 -16.27
N THR A 8 3.24 21.62 -15.38
CA THR A 8 3.44 21.29 -13.97
C THR A 8 3.01 19.84 -13.78
N ALA A 9 3.86 19.06 -13.09
CA ALA A 9 3.81 17.61 -12.90
C ALA A 9 2.41 16.96 -13.09
N CYS A 10 2.29 16.11 -14.12
CA CYS A 10 1.18 15.17 -14.22
C CYS A 10 1.49 14.03 -13.25
N ASP A 11 0.89 14.06 -12.07
CA ASP A 11 0.91 12.91 -11.17
C ASP A 11 0.32 11.72 -11.93
N LYS A 12 1.13 10.67 -12.08
CA LYS A 12 0.71 9.44 -12.75
C LYS A 12 -0.23 8.72 -11.81
N HIS A 13 -1.53 8.84 -12.03
CA HIS A 13 -2.50 8.00 -11.35
C HIS A 13 -2.50 6.61 -12.00
N SER A 14 -1.85 5.65 -11.33
CA SER A 14 -1.99 4.22 -11.63
C SER A 14 -3.06 3.64 -10.72
N LEU A 15 -4.07 2.99 -11.29
CA LEU A 15 -4.98 2.13 -10.54
C LEU A 15 -4.20 0.85 -10.20
N THR A 16 -3.71 0.75 -8.96
CA THR A 16 -2.77 -0.30 -8.54
C THR A 16 -3.42 -1.45 -7.79
N ARG A 17 -4.67 -1.29 -7.35
CA ARG A 17 -5.60 -2.30 -6.84
C ARG A 17 -6.99 -1.64 -6.85
N PRO A 18 -8.09 -2.38 -7.05
CA PRO A 18 -9.38 -1.89 -6.59
C PRO A 18 -9.29 -1.70 -5.07
N GLU A 19 -9.45 -0.47 -4.62
CA GLU A 19 -9.43 -0.13 -3.19
C GLU A 19 -10.73 -0.66 -2.56
N ALA A 20 -10.75 -1.95 -2.22
CA ALA A 20 -11.95 -2.65 -1.76
C ALA A 20 -12.33 -2.32 -0.31
N GLU A 21 -11.42 -1.77 0.48
CA GLU A 21 -11.66 -1.46 1.90
C GLU A 21 -12.73 -0.37 2.06
N ARG A 22 -12.65 0.70 1.27
CA ARG A 22 -13.63 1.81 1.32
C ARG A 22 -14.91 1.56 0.53
N VAL A 23 -14.97 0.47 -0.25
CA VAL A 23 -16.20 0.11 -0.99
C VAL A 23 -17.35 -0.13 -0.02
N PHE A 24 -17.05 -0.59 1.20
CA PHE A 24 -18.05 -0.80 2.25
C PHE A 24 -18.46 0.48 2.99
N ASP A 25 -17.68 1.56 2.87
CA ASP A 25 -17.98 2.87 3.48
C ASP A 25 -18.90 3.72 2.60
N LEU A 26 -19.12 3.32 1.34
CA LEU A 26 -19.93 4.07 0.39
C LEU A 26 -21.40 3.60 0.40
N PRO A 27 -22.36 4.52 0.12
CA PRO A 27 -23.76 4.15 -0.02
C PRO A 27 -23.99 3.05 -1.08
N ALA A 28 -25.06 2.28 -0.95
CA ALA A 28 -25.36 1.12 -1.79
C ALA A 28 -25.38 1.39 -3.31
N GLU A 29 -25.65 2.63 -3.73
CA GLU A 29 -25.59 3.09 -5.13
C GLU A 29 -24.16 3.22 -5.71
N TYR A 30 -23.13 3.06 -4.87
CA TYR A 30 -21.71 3.02 -5.22
C TYR A 30 -21.09 1.61 -5.08
N LEU A 31 -21.88 0.62 -4.63
CA LEU A 31 -21.43 -0.75 -4.40
C LEU A 31 -21.38 -1.54 -5.73
N ASP A 32 -20.41 -1.23 -6.59
CA ASP A 32 -20.02 -2.14 -7.68
C ASP A 32 -19.12 -3.25 -7.10
N LYS A 33 -19.77 -4.27 -6.52
CA LYS A 33 -19.15 -5.43 -5.87
C LYS A 33 -18.22 -6.25 -6.79
N HIS A 34 -18.26 -6.00 -8.10
CA HIS A 34 -17.42 -6.66 -9.10
C HIS A 34 -15.94 -6.24 -9.05
N ALA A 35 -15.61 -5.18 -8.30
CA ALA A 35 -14.24 -4.71 -8.15
C ALA A 35 -13.42 -5.54 -7.14
N ILE A 36 -14.00 -6.47 -6.38
CA ILE A 36 -13.35 -6.99 -5.16
C ILE A 36 -12.35 -8.13 -5.41
N ALA A 37 -12.33 -8.78 -6.59
CA ALA A 37 -11.23 -9.68 -6.97
C ALA A 37 -11.22 -9.96 -8.49
N HIS A 38 -10.03 -10.25 -9.05
CA HIS A 38 -9.82 -10.68 -10.44
C HIS A 38 -10.24 -9.69 -11.54
N PHE A 39 -9.69 -8.48 -11.47
CA PHE A 39 -9.91 -7.45 -12.49
C PHE A 39 -9.39 -7.89 -13.88
N GLN A 40 -10.28 -7.88 -14.88
CA GLN A 40 -9.92 -8.22 -16.27
C GLN A 40 -9.32 -6.99 -16.95
N TYR A 41 -8.00 -6.85 -16.84
CA TYR A 41 -7.27 -5.69 -17.35
C TYR A 41 -7.43 -5.44 -18.86
N ASP A 42 -7.78 -6.46 -19.64
CA ASP A 42 -8.01 -6.40 -21.09
C ASP A 42 -9.47 -6.10 -21.47
N ARG A 43 -10.38 -6.01 -20.50
CA ARG A 43 -11.83 -5.85 -20.73
C ARG A 43 -12.41 -4.68 -19.94
N LEU A 44 -11.82 -3.50 -20.17
CA LEU A 44 -12.35 -2.24 -19.64
C LEU A 44 -13.43 -1.68 -20.55
N ALA A 45 -14.63 -1.48 -20.02
CA ALA A 45 -15.73 -0.86 -20.75
C ALA A 45 -15.89 0.63 -20.42
N PHE A 46 -15.79 0.99 -19.14
CA PHE A 46 -16.07 2.35 -18.67
C PHE A 46 -15.14 2.79 -17.53
N LEU A 47 -14.85 4.09 -17.48
CA LEU A 47 -14.25 4.77 -16.35
C LEU A 47 -15.25 5.82 -15.85
N PHE A 48 -15.67 5.71 -14.59
CA PHE A 48 -16.57 6.68 -13.96
C PHE A 48 -15.76 7.64 -13.07
N LEU A 49 -15.81 8.93 -13.38
CA LEU A 49 -15.32 9.99 -12.51
C LEU A 49 -16.51 10.65 -11.82
N ARG A 50 -16.60 10.56 -10.50
CA ARG A 50 -17.69 11.13 -9.71
C ARG A 50 -17.15 12.25 -8.81
N TYR A 51 -17.80 13.41 -8.86
CA TYR A 51 -17.51 14.55 -7.99
C TYR A 51 -18.62 14.67 -6.95
N ASN A 52 -18.28 14.43 -5.69
CA ASN A 52 -19.24 14.50 -4.59
C ASN A 52 -19.07 15.81 -3.82
N SER A 53 -20.17 16.29 -3.24
CA SER A 53 -20.19 17.44 -2.33
C SER A 53 -19.60 18.74 -2.90
N ILE A 54 -19.72 18.99 -4.21
CA ILE A 54 -19.33 20.29 -4.80
C ILE A 54 -20.28 21.37 -4.27
N PRO A 55 -19.78 22.43 -3.61
CA PRO A 55 -20.62 23.53 -3.14
C PRO A 55 -21.32 24.26 -4.29
N ALA A 56 -22.56 24.69 -4.07
CA ALA A 56 -23.33 25.43 -5.07
C ALA A 56 -22.58 26.70 -5.56
N GLY A 57 -22.54 26.89 -6.88
CA GLY A 57 -21.85 28.03 -7.50
C GLY A 57 -20.34 27.87 -7.64
N SER A 58 -19.77 26.72 -7.29
CA SER A 58 -18.34 26.43 -7.48
C SER A 58 -18.05 25.88 -8.86
N ASP A 59 -16.91 26.29 -9.43
CA ASP A 59 -16.32 25.65 -10.60
C ASP A 59 -15.40 24.49 -10.18
N VAL A 60 -15.35 23.45 -11.00
CA VAL A 60 -14.41 22.34 -10.84
C VAL A 60 -13.68 22.08 -12.15
N GLN A 61 -12.36 21.95 -12.07
CA GLN A 61 -11.52 21.55 -13.18
C GLN A 61 -10.85 20.20 -12.88
N CYS A 62 -10.95 19.29 -13.84
CA CYS A 62 -10.30 17.98 -13.80
C CYS A 62 -9.35 17.82 -14.96
N LEU A 63 -8.09 17.49 -14.66
CA LEU A 63 -7.17 17.00 -15.67
C LEU A 63 -7.02 15.48 -15.48
N VAL A 64 -7.41 14.71 -16.50
CA VAL A 64 -7.19 13.26 -16.51
C VAL A 64 -5.97 12.96 -17.38
N GLY A 65 -4.92 12.45 -16.75
CA GLY A 65 -3.74 11.95 -17.45
C GLY A 65 -3.98 10.60 -18.14
N PRO A 66 -2.93 9.96 -18.69
CA PRO A 66 -3.05 8.64 -19.31
C PRO A 66 -3.59 7.60 -18.33
N VAL A 67 -4.75 7.04 -18.63
CA VAL A 67 -5.33 5.91 -17.88
C VAL A 67 -4.76 4.62 -18.47
N LYS A 68 -4.04 3.85 -17.64
CA LYS A 68 -3.40 2.60 -18.06
C LYS A 68 -3.94 1.43 -17.25
N SER A 69 -4.43 0.43 -17.95
CA SER A 69 -4.72 -0.89 -17.39
C SER A 69 -3.43 -1.70 -17.36
N LEU A 70 -2.77 -1.75 -16.20
CA LEU A 70 -1.53 -2.50 -16.06
C LEU A 70 -1.84 -3.86 -15.44
N ARG A 71 -1.59 -4.93 -16.20
CA ARG A 71 -1.72 -6.29 -15.69
C ARG A 71 -0.78 -6.48 -14.50
N GLU A 72 -1.34 -6.91 -13.37
CA GLU A 72 -0.56 -7.35 -12.22
C GLU A 72 0.22 -8.63 -12.58
N ASN A 73 1.51 -8.63 -12.27
CA ASN A 73 2.33 -9.83 -12.32
C ASN A 73 2.62 -10.23 -10.88
N TRP A 74 2.29 -11.46 -10.52
CA TRP A 74 2.60 -12.00 -9.20
C TRP A 74 4.08 -12.30 -9.16
N LEU A 75 4.81 -11.38 -8.55
CA LEU A 75 6.24 -11.46 -8.39
C LEU A 75 6.54 -11.35 -6.91
N PRO A 76 7.50 -12.13 -6.42
CA PRO A 76 7.81 -12.12 -5.02
C PRO A 76 8.53 -10.83 -4.61
N VAL A 77 8.29 -10.41 -3.37
CA VAL A 77 9.06 -9.37 -2.70
C VAL A 77 10.27 -10.03 -2.05
N LYS A 78 11.48 -9.57 -2.37
CA LYS A 78 12.73 -10.14 -1.88
C LYS A 78 13.41 -9.21 -0.89
N ASN A 79 13.88 -9.79 0.20
CA ASN A 79 14.63 -9.11 1.25
C ASN A 79 13.93 -7.81 1.72
N PRO A 80 12.63 -7.87 2.09
CA PRO A 80 11.93 -6.69 2.57
C PRO A 80 12.65 -6.09 3.77
N ALA A 81 12.73 -4.78 3.79
CA ALA A 81 13.46 -4.03 4.79
C ALA A 81 12.68 -2.80 5.22
N PHE A 82 12.71 -2.56 6.52
CA PHE A 82 12.01 -1.46 7.15
C PHE A 82 13.02 -0.53 7.80
N THR A 83 12.88 0.77 7.54
CA THR A 83 13.68 1.80 8.18
C THR A 83 12.76 2.72 8.97
N ILE A 84 13.00 2.86 10.27
CA ILE A 84 12.33 3.86 11.10
C ILE A 84 13.40 4.76 11.71
N ASN A 85 13.25 6.07 11.53
CA ASN A 85 14.15 7.07 12.10
C ASN A 85 15.66 6.76 11.85
N GLY A 86 15.97 6.27 10.65
CA GLY A 86 17.34 5.89 10.24
C GLY A 86 17.81 4.49 10.67
N HIS A 87 17.06 3.76 11.49
CA HIS A 87 17.39 2.39 11.88
C HIS A 87 16.73 1.38 10.94
N LYS A 88 17.55 0.58 10.26
CA LYS A 88 17.10 -0.39 9.26
C LYS A 88 17.17 -1.83 9.79
N VAL A 89 16.06 -2.55 9.63
CA VAL A 89 15.97 -4.00 9.78
C VAL A 89 15.61 -4.63 8.43
N ILE A 90 16.27 -5.73 8.09
CA ILE A 90 16.08 -6.49 6.86
C ILE A 90 15.58 -7.88 7.25
N PHE A 91 14.56 -8.37 6.55
CA PHE A 91 14.07 -9.73 6.68
C PHE A 91 14.55 -10.52 5.47
N PRO A 92 15.60 -11.36 5.59
CA PRO A 92 16.25 -12.03 4.47
C PRO A 92 15.43 -13.22 3.96
N CYS A 93 14.29 -12.93 3.33
CA CYS A 93 13.36 -13.92 2.78
C CYS A 93 12.77 -13.48 1.43
N GLN A 94 12.06 -14.42 0.81
CA GLN A 94 11.22 -14.17 -0.35
C GLN A 94 9.77 -14.32 0.08
N LEU A 95 8.95 -13.30 -0.16
CA LEU A 95 7.50 -13.33 0.05
C LEU A 95 6.82 -13.49 -1.29
N GLU A 96 6.16 -14.62 -1.50
CA GLU A 96 5.22 -14.76 -2.62
C GLU A 96 4.02 -13.83 -2.43
N THR A 97 3.26 -13.62 -3.50
CA THR A 97 2.04 -12.80 -3.43
C THR A 97 1.10 -13.34 -2.35
N GLU A 98 0.60 -12.45 -1.50
CA GLU A 98 -0.28 -12.73 -0.34
C GLU A 98 0.37 -13.48 0.84
N GLN A 99 1.67 -13.80 0.78
CA GLN A 99 2.42 -14.18 1.97
C GLN A 99 2.78 -12.95 2.80
N TYR A 100 2.96 -13.14 4.11
CA TYR A 100 3.30 -12.05 5.01
C TYR A 100 4.22 -12.50 6.14
N ILE A 101 4.92 -11.53 6.73
CA ILE A 101 5.73 -11.72 7.93
C ILE A 101 5.10 -10.97 9.09
N GLU A 102 5.15 -11.57 10.26
CA GLU A 102 4.89 -10.88 11.52
C GLU A 102 6.17 -10.83 12.35
N PHE A 103 6.45 -9.65 12.89
CA PHE A 103 7.61 -9.41 13.75
C PHE A 103 7.19 -8.54 14.93
N ASP A 104 7.37 -9.05 16.13
CA ASP A 104 6.99 -8.38 17.39
C ASP A 104 8.10 -7.44 17.92
N GLY A 105 9.22 -7.33 17.21
CA GLY A 105 10.37 -6.54 17.60
C GLY A 105 11.44 -7.34 18.35
N GLN A 106 11.27 -8.64 18.57
CA GLN A 106 12.23 -9.50 19.24
C GLN A 106 12.39 -10.85 18.53
N GLY A 107 13.58 -11.43 18.63
CA GLY A 107 13.84 -12.77 18.08
C GLY A 107 13.68 -12.86 16.56
N ASP A 108 13.14 -13.99 16.10
CA ASP A 108 12.90 -14.29 14.69
C ASP A 108 11.48 -13.90 14.28
N ALA A 109 11.32 -13.36 13.08
CA ALA A 109 10.01 -13.11 12.49
C ALA A 109 9.34 -14.42 12.06
N ARG A 110 8.01 -14.45 12.08
CA ARG A 110 7.21 -15.58 11.60
C ARG A 110 6.75 -15.32 10.17
N LEU A 111 6.88 -16.31 9.30
CA LEU A 111 6.44 -16.26 7.91
C LEU A 111 5.15 -17.07 7.74
N PHE A 112 4.15 -16.47 7.12
CA PHE A 112 2.83 -17.05 6.91
C PHE A 112 2.49 -17.11 5.41
N ASP A 113 1.71 -18.12 5.04
CA ASP A 113 1.03 -18.16 3.74
C ASP A 113 -0.24 -17.29 3.73
N ARG A 114 -0.94 -17.28 2.58
CA ARG A 114 -2.17 -16.50 2.39
C ARG A 114 -3.28 -16.93 3.35
N GLU A 115 -3.28 -18.20 3.73
CA GLU A 115 -4.26 -18.84 4.59
C GLU A 115 -3.96 -18.59 6.09
N GLY A 116 -2.85 -17.91 6.39
CA GLY A 116 -2.42 -17.61 7.75
C GLY A 116 -1.73 -18.79 8.45
N VAL A 117 -1.31 -19.81 7.71
CA VAL A 117 -0.53 -20.92 8.24
C VAL A 117 0.93 -20.51 8.30
N GLN A 118 1.58 -20.71 9.45
CA GLN A 118 3.00 -20.43 9.58
C GLN A 118 3.81 -21.46 8.77
N ILE A 119 4.52 -20.98 7.76
CA ILE A 119 5.33 -21.79 6.84
C ILE A 119 6.84 -21.66 7.11
N GLY A 120 7.25 -20.79 8.03
CA GLY A 120 8.66 -20.67 8.42
C GLY A 120 8.94 -19.57 9.43
N THR A 121 10.23 -19.38 9.70
CA THR A 121 10.77 -18.28 10.49
C THR A 121 11.88 -17.56 9.72
N VAL A 122 12.02 -16.26 9.95
CA VAL A 122 12.98 -15.39 9.26
C VAL A 122 13.77 -14.63 10.31
N LYS A 123 15.08 -14.87 10.38
CA LYS A 123 15.96 -14.16 11.30
C LYS A 123 16.24 -12.75 10.77
N PRO A 124 15.79 -11.68 11.45
CA PRO A 124 16.03 -10.31 11.00
C PRO A 124 17.53 -9.94 11.11
N ILE A 125 17.98 -9.12 10.18
CA ILE A 125 19.35 -8.60 10.11
C ILE A 125 19.31 -7.07 10.27
N GLY A 126 20.13 -6.54 11.17
CA GLY A 126 20.21 -5.11 11.44
C GLY A 126 19.64 -4.73 12.80
N ALA A 127 19.50 -3.43 13.03
CA ALA A 127 18.97 -2.92 14.29
C ALA A 127 17.45 -2.91 14.24
N VAL A 128 16.79 -3.54 15.21
CA VAL A 128 15.34 -3.45 15.36
C VAL A 128 14.97 -1.99 15.66
N PRO A 129 14.19 -1.33 14.78
CA PRO A 129 13.84 0.06 14.98
C PRO A 129 12.82 0.23 16.12
N THR A 130 12.88 1.36 16.83
CA THR A 130 11.92 1.72 17.88
C THR A 130 11.12 2.96 17.47
N LEU A 131 9.81 2.93 17.72
CA LEU A 131 8.95 4.10 17.55
C LEU A 131 9.22 5.10 18.68
N LYS A 132 9.38 6.37 18.31
CA LYS A 132 9.55 7.48 19.26
C LYS A 132 8.20 8.17 19.53
N PRO A 133 8.03 8.85 20.68
CA PRO A 133 6.93 9.79 20.86
C PRO A 133 6.95 10.86 19.76
N GLY A 134 5.78 11.17 19.19
CA GLY A 134 5.64 12.13 18.10
C GLY A 134 5.84 11.52 16.71
N PRO A 135 6.17 12.35 15.70
CA PRO A 135 6.35 11.90 14.32
C PRO A 135 7.48 10.87 14.18
N ASN A 136 7.27 9.85 13.35
CA ASN A 136 8.29 8.87 12.97
C ASN A 136 8.41 8.84 11.46
N GLU A 137 9.64 8.90 10.95
CA GLU A 137 9.90 8.69 9.52
C GLU A 137 10.00 7.19 9.27
N ILE A 138 9.15 6.70 8.37
CA ILE A 138 9.01 5.29 8.07
C ILE A 138 9.26 5.08 6.57
N THR A 139 10.13 4.15 6.23
CA THR A 139 10.40 3.76 4.85
C THR A 139 10.43 2.25 4.70
N PHE A 140 9.74 1.77 3.67
CA PHE A 140 9.83 0.39 3.21
C PHE A 140 10.74 0.30 1.98
N SER A 141 11.53 -0.76 1.90
CA SER A 141 12.35 -1.09 0.73
C SER A 141 12.43 -2.60 0.56
N SER A 142 12.80 -3.04 -0.64
CA SER A 142 13.06 -4.44 -0.99
C SER A 142 14.00 -4.48 -2.20
N ASP A 143 14.55 -5.65 -2.52
CA ASP A 143 15.45 -5.78 -3.66
C ASP A 143 14.74 -5.40 -4.96
N ALA A 144 15.36 -4.51 -5.74
CA ALA A 144 14.75 -3.97 -6.95
C ALA A 144 14.45 -5.07 -7.99
N SER A 145 13.23 -5.04 -8.53
CA SER A 145 12.88 -5.81 -9.72
C SER A 145 13.23 -5.00 -10.97
N ALA A 146 13.95 -5.60 -11.91
CA ALA A 146 14.50 -4.90 -13.09
C ALA A 146 13.43 -4.29 -14.02
N LYS A 147 12.19 -4.80 -13.98
CA LYS A 147 11.10 -4.41 -14.89
C LYS A 147 9.82 -4.00 -14.19
N PHE A 148 9.73 -4.20 -12.88
CA PHE A 148 8.49 -4.04 -12.14
C PHE A 148 8.73 -3.24 -10.86
N SER A 149 7.72 -2.48 -10.44
CA SER A 149 7.75 -1.84 -9.12
C SER A 149 7.35 -2.87 -8.07
N ASN A 150 8.13 -2.95 -6.99
CA ASN A 150 7.76 -3.78 -5.84
C ASN A 150 6.63 -3.11 -5.08
N ARG A 151 5.69 -3.91 -4.60
CA ARG A 151 4.59 -3.45 -3.74
C ARG A 151 4.45 -4.37 -2.55
N ALA A 152 4.30 -3.78 -1.38
CA ALA A 152 3.96 -4.47 -0.15
C ALA A 152 2.97 -3.62 0.63
N GLU A 153 2.21 -4.28 1.49
CA GLU A 153 1.41 -3.63 2.52
C GLU A 153 2.17 -3.76 3.83
N VAL A 154 2.21 -2.68 4.61
CA VAL A 154 2.94 -2.65 5.86
C VAL A 154 2.04 -2.10 6.95
N THR A 155 1.79 -2.93 7.95
CA THR A 155 1.05 -2.55 9.14
C THR A 155 2.02 -2.40 10.29
N VAL A 156 2.02 -1.22 10.92
CA VAL A 156 2.83 -0.94 12.10
C VAL A 156 1.91 -0.78 13.29
N ILE A 157 2.05 -1.66 14.27
CA ILE A 157 1.27 -1.61 15.50
C ILE A 157 2.20 -1.16 16.62
N ARG A 158 1.82 -0.09 17.31
CA ARG A 158 2.53 0.34 18.53
C ARG A 158 1.92 -0.38 19.72
N PHE A 159 2.75 -1.15 20.41
CA PHE A 159 2.44 -1.63 21.76
C PHE A 159 2.90 -0.59 22.78
N GLY A 160 2.02 -0.25 23.73
CA GLY A 160 2.33 0.57 24.89
C GLY A 160 2.02 -0.20 26.17
N GLU A 161 2.55 0.25 27.30
CA GLU A 161 2.07 -0.23 28.59
C GLU A 161 0.63 0.24 28.79
N GLU A 162 -0.25 -0.63 29.30
CA GLU A 162 -1.55 -0.21 29.81
C GLU A 162 -1.33 0.92 30.81
N GLY A 163 -1.94 2.07 30.57
CA GLY A 163 -1.90 3.17 31.51
C GLY A 163 -2.50 2.69 32.83
N LYS A 164 -1.66 2.55 33.87
CA LYS A 164 -2.17 2.36 35.24
C LYS A 164 -3.13 3.51 35.51
N GLY A 165 -4.42 3.18 35.65
CA GLY A 165 -5.44 4.15 36.00
C GLY A 165 -4.98 4.95 37.20
N LYS A 166 -5.11 6.27 37.11
CA LYS A 166 -4.94 7.13 38.29
C LYS A 166 -6.02 6.73 39.30
N GLU A 167 -5.61 6.16 40.43
CA GLU A 167 -6.41 6.14 41.65
C GLU A 167 -6.66 7.58 42.16
#